data_AF-A0A4R6MNM4-F1
#
_entry.id   AF-A0A4R6MNM4-F1
#
_cell.length_a   1.000
_cell.length_b   1.000
_cell.length_c   1.000
_cell.angle_alpha   90.00
_cell.angle_beta   90.00
_cell.angle_gamma   90.00
#
_symmetry.space_group_name_H-M   'P 1'
#
loop_
_entity.id
_entity.type
_entity.pdbx_description
1 polymer ?
#
loop_
_entity_poly.entity_id
_entity_poly.type
_entity_poly.pdbx_seq_one_letter_code
_entity_poly.pdbx_strand_id
1 'polypeptide(L)'
;MKKLVFALMLFTSVFAQAQVSVNVNIGTPPNWGPVGYDSSRYYYLPDIDVYYDVNQSVFISDNNGKWVRAKRLPERYRQYDLYSGYKVVLNDYRGDAPYTYHKKHRAEYPKGYKGKPQKNRGEKPQKNNPSNGKHKSENKGNDKHSDKNHDHH
;
A
#
# COMPACT_ATOMS: atom_id res chain seq x y z
N MET A 1 -2.04 23.12 72.91
CA MET A 1 -3.08 24.09 72.52
C MET A 1 -2.95 24.38 71.03
N LYS A 2 -4.09 24.63 70.36
CA LYS A 2 -4.32 25.08 68.96
C LYS A 2 -3.08 25.59 68.19
N LYS A 3 -2.91 25.28 66.90
CA LYS A 3 -3.63 25.96 65.79
C LYS A 3 -3.66 25.10 64.51
N LEU A 4 -4.88 24.90 63.99
CA LEU A 4 -5.20 24.43 62.64
C LEU A 4 -5.16 25.62 61.68
N VAL A 5 -4.32 25.59 60.65
CA VAL A 5 -4.56 26.34 59.40
C VAL A 5 -3.94 25.53 58.26
N PHE A 6 -4.76 24.73 57.56
CA PHE A 6 -4.38 24.20 56.26
C PHE A 6 -5.16 24.95 55.19
N ALA A 7 -4.41 25.66 54.35
CA ALA A 7 -4.88 26.52 53.28
C ALA A 7 -5.64 25.70 52.23
N LEU A 8 -6.82 26.18 51.85
CA LEU A 8 -7.63 25.63 50.77
C LEU A 8 -6.99 26.01 49.43
N MET A 9 -6.13 25.13 48.89
CA MET A 9 -5.66 25.25 47.50
C MET A 9 -6.81 24.91 46.55
N LEU A 10 -7.43 25.94 45.96
CA LEU A 10 -8.39 25.80 44.88
C LEU A 10 -7.64 25.38 43.60
N PHE A 11 -7.76 24.12 43.21
CA PHE A 11 -7.31 23.66 41.90
C PHE A 11 -8.36 24.02 40.84
N THR A 12 -8.15 25.12 40.12
CA THR A 12 -8.93 25.41 38.91
C THR A 12 -8.33 24.66 37.73
N SER A 13 -8.99 23.58 37.31
CA SER A 13 -8.59 22.81 36.13
C SER A 13 -8.97 23.58 34.87
N VAL A 14 -7.99 24.22 34.23
CA VAL A 14 -8.16 24.76 32.87
C VAL A 14 -8.25 23.59 31.88
N PHE A 15 -9.44 23.38 31.29
CA PHE A 15 -9.62 22.44 30.19
C PHE A 15 -8.95 23.00 28.93
N ALA A 16 -7.68 22.68 28.73
CA ALA A 16 -6.99 22.98 27.48
C ALA A 16 -7.50 22.02 26.38
N GLN A 17 -8.33 22.54 25.47
CA GLN A 17 -8.70 21.85 24.23
C GLN A 17 -7.52 21.94 23.26
N ALA A 18 -6.55 21.03 23.38
CA ALA A 18 -5.47 20.92 22.42
C ALA A 18 -5.99 20.25 21.14
N GLN A 19 -6.24 21.05 20.09
CA GLN A 19 -6.44 20.52 18.75
C GLN A 19 -5.08 20.12 18.18
N VAL A 20 -4.76 18.82 18.23
CA VAL A 20 -3.53 18.29 17.63
C VAL A 20 -3.80 18.02 16.15
N SER A 21 -3.31 18.89 15.26
CA SER A 21 -3.23 18.54 13.85
C SER A 21 -1.94 17.73 13.62
N VAL A 22 -2.10 16.44 13.31
CA VAL A 22 -0.96 15.59 12.96
C VAL A 22 -0.81 15.67 11.44
N ASN A 23 0.13 16.46 10.95
CA ASN A 23 0.50 16.43 9.53
C ASN A 23 1.28 15.14 9.26
N VAL A 24 0.58 14.07 8.88
CA VAL A 24 1.20 12.78 8.58
C VAL A 24 1.71 12.85 7.14
N ASN A 25 3.01 12.97 6.95
CA ASN A 25 3.61 12.79 5.63
C ASN A 25 3.51 11.30 5.28
N ILE A 26 2.41 10.91 4.63
CA ILE A 26 2.27 9.56 4.09
C ILE A 26 3.06 9.56 2.77
N GLY A 27 4.13 8.78 2.72
CA GLY A 27 4.95 8.66 1.51
C GLY A 27 4.11 8.17 0.33
N THR A 28 4.63 8.24 -0.88
CA THR A 28 3.88 7.81 -2.07
C THR A 28 3.65 6.30 -2.05
N PRO A 29 2.39 5.82 -2.03
CA PRO A 29 2.12 4.39 -2.11
C PRO A 29 2.65 3.78 -3.42
N PRO A 30 3.20 2.56 -3.38
CA PRO A 30 3.71 1.91 -4.57
C PRO A 30 2.57 1.56 -5.53
N ASN A 31 2.88 1.45 -6.82
CA ASN A 31 1.91 1.07 -7.86
C ASN A 31 1.22 -0.28 -7.58
N TRP A 32 1.93 -1.24 -6.99
CA TRP A 32 1.35 -2.53 -6.62
C TRP A 32 0.44 -2.45 -5.38
N GLY A 33 0.44 -1.34 -4.63
CA GLY A 33 -0.39 -1.14 -3.45
C GLY A 33 -1.88 -0.98 -3.79
N PRO A 34 -2.79 -1.26 -2.84
CA PRO A 34 -4.23 -1.18 -3.06
C PRO A 34 -4.71 0.28 -3.20
N VAL A 35 -5.68 0.52 -4.10
CA VAL A 35 -6.35 1.81 -4.27
C VAL A 35 -7.25 2.13 -3.06
N GLY A 36 -7.37 3.42 -2.70
CA GLY A 36 -8.31 3.90 -1.67
C GLY A 36 -7.73 3.93 -0.25
N TYR A 37 -6.43 3.71 -0.09
CA TYR A 37 -5.75 3.62 1.20
C TYR A 37 -4.56 4.60 1.32
N ASP A 38 -4.74 5.82 0.82
CA ASP A 38 -3.71 6.87 0.80
C ASP A 38 -3.30 7.35 2.20
N SER A 39 -4.13 7.14 3.22
CA SER A 39 -3.84 7.49 4.61
C SER A 39 -3.11 6.39 5.40
N SER A 40 -2.93 5.21 4.81
CA SER A 40 -2.39 4.05 5.51
C SER A 40 -0.91 3.85 5.27
N ARG A 41 -0.14 3.81 6.35
CA ARG A 41 1.32 3.64 6.30
C ARG A 41 1.76 2.20 6.05
N TYR A 42 1.01 1.21 6.50
CA TYR A 42 1.47 -0.17 6.52
C TYR A 42 0.57 -1.13 5.75
N TYR A 43 1.21 -1.98 4.95
CA TYR A 43 0.58 -3.14 4.34
C TYR A 43 1.20 -4.41 4.95
N TYR A 44 0.38 -5.36 5.35
CA TYR A 44 0.79 -6.71 5.67
C TYR A 44 0.54 -7.63 4.47
N LEU A 45 1.51 -8.46 4.11
CA LEU A 45 1.50 -9.38 2.98
C LEU A 45 1.46 -10.82 3.52
N PRO A 46 0.27 -11.43 3.68
CA PRO A 46 0.11 -12.71 4.36
C PRO A 46 0.87 -13.86 3.70
N ASP A 47 0.96 -13.86 2.37
CA ASP A 47 1.55 -14.97 1.60
C ASP A 47 3.05 -15.17 1.88
N ILE A 48 3.72 -14.11 2.30
CA ILE A 48 5.16 -14.08 2.58
C ILE A 48 5.50 -13.60 4.00
N ASP A 49 4.49 -13.33 4.82
CA ASP A 49 4.64 -12.91 6.22
C ASP A 49 5.53 -11.66 6.39
N VAL A 50 5.29 -10.66 5.55
CA VAL A 50 6.10 -9.42 5.46
C VAL A 50 5.21 -8.19 5.59
N TYR A 51 5.73 -7.13 6.21
CA TYR A 51 5.12 -5.81 6.19
C TYR A 51 5.80 -4.91 5.17
N TYR A 52 5.10 -3.91 4.69
CA TYR A 52 5.64 -2.82 3.89
C TYR A 52 5.31 -1.49 4.53
N ASP A 53 6.33 -0.66 4.78
CA ASP A 53 6.20 0.72 5.25
C ASP A 53 6.18 1.65 4.03
N VAL A 54 5.02 2.24 3.74
CA VAL A 54 4.81 3.16 2.62
C VAL A 54 5.70 4.39 2.76
N ASN A 55 5.79 4.98 3.95
CA ASN A 55 6.53 6.22 4.19
C ASN A 55 8.02 6.05 3.91
N GLN A 56 8.60 4.95 4.37
CA GLN A 56 10.02 4.66 4.16
C GLN A 56 10.30 3.87 2.88
N SER A 57 9.26 3.38 2.21
CA SER A 57 9.34 2.49 1.05
C SER A 57 10.27 1.29 1.30
N VAL A 58 10.06 0.60 2.43
CA VAL A 58 10.86 -0.57 2.85
C VAL A 58 9.96 -1.73 3.25
N PHE A 59 10.45 -2.94 3.03
CA PHE A 59 9.90 -4.16 3.59
C PHE A 59 10.40 -4.35 5.02
N ILE A 60 9.54 -4.91 5.87
CA ILE A 60 9.87 -5.29 7.24
C ILE A 60 9.56 -6.78 7.39
N SER A 61 10.57 -7.57 7.70
CA SER A 61 10.48 -9.02 7.77
C SER A 61 11.13 -9.56 9.03
N ASP A 62 10.64 -10.69 9.53
CA ASP A 62 11.36 -11.45 10.54
C ASP A 62 12.62 -12.10 9.95
N ASN A 63 13.72 -11.92 10.67
CA ASN A 63 15.00 -12.58 10.46
C ASN A 63 15.46 -13.17 11.80
N ASN A 64 15.05 -14.41 12.07
CA ASN A 64 15.37 -15.17 13.27
C ASN A 64 14.97 -14.44 14.56
N GLY A 65 13.71 -13.97 14.62
CA GLY A 65 13.17 -13.27 15.79
C GLY A 65 13.55 -11.79 15.87
N LYS A 66 14.30 -11.27 14.89
CA LYS A 66 14.60 -9.84 14.76
C LYS A 66 13.89 -9.27 13.55
N TRP A 67 13.16 -8.18 13.77
CA TRP A 67 12.53 -7.43 12.69
C TRP A 67 13.54 -6.55 11.98
N VAL A 68 13.73 -6.79 10.69
CA VAL A 68 14.68 -6.05 9.85
C VAL A 68 13.93 -5.24 8.80
N ARG A 69 14.42 -4.03 8.51
CA ARG A 69 13.89 -3.16 7.45
C ARG A 69 14.84 -3.17 6.25
N ALA A 70 14.32 -3.42 5.04
CA ALA A 70 15.12 -3.49 3.82
C ALA A 70 14.37 -2.96 2.59
N LYS A 71 15.08 -2.38 1.62
CA LYS A 71 14.48 -1.89 0.36
C LYS A 71 13.99 -3.01 -0.57
N ARG A 72 14.45 -4.24 -0.35
CA ARG A 72 14.12 -5.42 -1.15
C ARG A 72 13.51 -6.49 -0.25
N LEU A 73 12.71 -7.36 -0.84
CA LEU A 73 12.21 -8.54 -0.16
C LEU A 73 13.37 -9.44 0.29
N PRO A 74 13.20 -10.21 1.39
CA PRO A 74 14.11 -11.30 1.74
C PRO A 74 14.36 -12.22 0.54
N GLU A 75 15.57 -12.77 0.43
CA GLU A 75 15.99 -13.58 -0.71
C GLU A 75 15.01 -14.73 -1.01
N ARG A 76 14.52 -15.39 0.05
CA ARG A 76 13.50 -16.45 -0.01
C ARG A 76 12.20 -16.04 -0.72
N TYR A 77 11.92 -14.74 -0.85
CA TYR A 77 10.72 -14.18 -1.49
C TYR A 77 11.05 -13.26 -2.67
N ARG A 78 12.28 -13.30 -3.19
CA ARG A 78 12.71 -12.41 -4.29
C ARG A 78 11.85 -12.53 -5.55
N GLN A 79 11.24 -13.69 -5.78
CA GLN A 79 10.37 -13.97 -6.92
C GLN A 79 8.88 -13.68 -6.66
N TYR A 80 8.53 -13.22 -5.45
CA TYR A 80 7.15 -12.94 -5.10
C TYR A 80 6.59 -11.78 -5.94
N ASP A 81 5.42 -12.01 -6.55
CA ASP A 81 4.75 -11.00 -7.35
C ASP A 81 3.86 -10.10 -6.49
N LEU A 82 4.39 -8.92 -6.17
CA LEU A 82 3.68 -7.90 -5.39
C LEU A 82 2.39 -7.43 -6.07
N TYR A 83 2.23 -7.56 -7.38
CA TYR A 83 0.99 -7.15 -8.06
C TYR A 83 -0.15 -8.16 -7.88
N SER A 84 0.16 -9.45 -7.72
CA SER A 84 -0.85 -10.51 -7.58
C SER A 84 -1.14 -10.89 -6.13
N GLY A 85 -0.21 -10.60 -5.22
CA GLY A 85 -0.38 -10.82 -3.79
C GLY A 85 -1.54 -10.00 -3.20
N TYR A 86 -2.24 -10.57 -2.19
CA TYR A 86 -3.22 -9.81 -1.41
C TYR A 86 -2.50 -8.95 -0.36
N LYS A 87 -3.01 -7.74 -0.10
CA LYS A 87 -2.42 -6.80 0.86
C LYS A 87 -3.46 -6.47 1.92
N VAL A 88 -3.15 -6.76 3.18
CA VAL A 88 -3.95 -6.30 4.31
C VAL A 88 -3.48 -4.89 4.66
N VAL A 89 -4.35 -3.91 4.54
CA VAL A 89 -4.04 -2.53 4.93
C VAL A 89 -4.29 -2.36 6.42
N LEU A 90 -3.28 -1.88 7.15
CA LEU A 90 -3.36 -1.66 8.60
C LEU A 90 -3.83 -0.24 8.91
N ASN A 91 -5.14 0.03 8.74
CA ASN A 91 -5.73 1.37 8.87
C ASN A 91 -5.62 1.95 10.30
N ASP A 92 -5.75 1.08 11.31
CA ASP A 92 -5.87 1.50 12.72
C ASP A 92 -4.54 1.46 13.48
N TYR A 93 -3.44 1.09 12.83
CA TYR A 93 -2.14 1.03 13.48
C TYR A 93 -1.43 2.39 13.45
N ARG A 94 -0.92 2.81 14.61
CA ARG A 94 -0.10 4.01 14.79
C ARG A 94 1.18 3.61 15.52
N GLY A 95 2.34 3.89 14.93
CA GLY A 95 3.66 3.56 15.50
C GLY A 95 4.68 3.16 14.44
N ASP A 96 5.86 2.74 14.88
CA ASP A 96 6.97 2.32 14.02
C ASP A 96 7.23 0.80 14.06
N ALA A 97 6.39 0.02 14.74
CA ALA A 97 6.55 -1.42 14.90
C ALA A 97 5.25 -2.14 14.49
N PRO A 98 4.89 -2.18 13.20
CA PRO A 98 3.62 -2.79 12.73
C PRO A 98 3.48 -4.27 13.09
N TYR A 99 4.59 -4.90 13.49
CA TYR A 99 4.68 -6.26 14.00
C TYR A 99 4.35 -6.42 15.49
N THR A 100 4.01 -5.35 16.23
CA THR A 100 3.57 -5.46 17.64
C THR A 100 2.41 -6.45 17.80
N TYR A 101 1.49 -6.49 16.82
CA TYR A 101 0.34 -7.40 16.80
C TYR A 101 0.52 -8.57 15.82
N HIS A 102 1.76 -8.95 15.54
CA HIS A 102 2.06 -9.93 14.50
C HIS A 102 1.38 -11.29 14.69
N LYS A 103 1.31 -11.79 15.94
CA LYS A 103 0.57 -13.03 16.26
C LYS A 103 -0.90 -12.94 15.84
N LYS A 104 -1.54 -11.78 16.08
CA LYS A 104 -2.93 -11.51 15.69
C LYS A 104 -3.06 -11.45 14.17
N HIS A 105 -2.18 -10.71 13.47
CA HIS A 105 -2.24 -10.61 12.01
C HIS A 105 -2.06 -11.97 11.33
N ARG A 106 -1.16 -12.83 11.82
CA ARG A 106 -0.99 -14.19 11.28
C ARG A 106 -2.21 -15.08 11.51
N ALA A 107 -2.90 -14.92 12.64
CA ALA A 107 -4.11 -15.67 12.94
C ALA A 107 -5.30 -15.22 12.09
N GLU A 108 -5.49 -13.90 11.93
CA GLU A 108 -6.59 -13.32 11.14
C GLU A 108 -6.36 -13.46 9.63
N TYR A 109 -5.11 -13.37 9.19
CA TYR A 109 -4.72 -13.39 7.79
C TYR A 109 -3.63 -14.44 7.56
N PRO A 110 -4.02 -15.73 7.51
CA PRO A 110 -3.08 -16.81 7.23
C PRO A 110 -2.54 -16.74 5.78
N LYS A 111 -1.48 -17.49 5.51
CA LYS A 111 -0.95 -17.66 4.15
C LYS A 111 -2.06 -18.15 3.21
N GLY A 112 -2.17 -17.53 2.03
CA GLY A 112 -3.24 -17.80 1.07
C GLY A 112 -4.52 -16.99 1.30
N TYR A 113 -4.61 -16.21 2.38
CA TYR A 113 -5.79 -15.37 2.66
C TYR A 113 -6.08 -14.41 1.49
N LYS A 114 -7.34 -14.42 1.05
CA LYS A 114 -7.90 -13.48 0.08
C LYS A 114 -9.17 -12.89 0.68
N GLY A 115 -9.21 -11.56 0.80
CA GLY A 115 -10.42 -10.83 1.17
C GLY A 115 -11.20 -10.38 -0.06
N LYS A 116 -11.88 -9.23 0.05
CA LYS A 116 -12.55 -8.60 -1.08
C LYS A 116 -11.54 -8.29 -2.20
N PRO A 117 -11.94 -8.38 -3.49
CA PRO A 117 -11.05 -8.04 -4.60
C PRO A 117 -10.40 -6.66 -4.42
N GLN A 118 -9.09 -6.59 -4.66
CA GLN A 118 -8.30 -5.36 -4.53
C GLN A 118 -7.77 -4.95 -5.90
N LYS A 119 -7.96 -3.68 -6.25
CA LYS A 119 -7.33 -3.08 -7.42
C LYS A 119 -5.99 -2.46 -7.01
N ASN A 120 -4.93 -2.76 -7.75
CA ASN A 120 -3.65 -2.08 -7.59
C ASN A 120 -3.73 -0.63 -8.12
N ARG A 121 -2.95 0.28 -7.55
CA ARG A 121 -2.91 1.69 -7.96
C ARG A 121 -2.40 1.89 -9.37
N GLY A 122 -1.35 1.16 -9.73
CA GLY A 122 -0.73 1.23 -11.03
C GLY A 122 -0.71 -0.13 -11.72
N GLU A 123 -0.37 -0.08 -13.01
CA GLU A 123 -0.22 -1.26 -13.82
C GLU A 123 1.08 -2.00 -13.49
N LYS A 124 1.05 -3.32 -13.65
CA LYS A 124 2.26 -4.13 -13.54
C LYS A 124 3.17 -3.80 -14.72
N PRO A 125 4.44 -3.42 -14.49
CA PRO A 125 5.36 -3.15 -15.59
C PRO A 125 5.44 -4.34 -16.54
N GLN A 126 5.15 -4.10 -17.82
CA GLN A 126 5.32 -5.11 -18.84
C GLN A 126 6.82 -5.40 -18.98
N LYS A 127 7.20 -6.67 -18.82
CA LYS A 127 8.58 -7.08 -19.05
C LYS A 127 8.77 -7.03 -20.57
N ASN A 128 9.45 -5.99 -21.06
CA ASN A 128 9.85 -5.93 -22.46
C ASN A 128 10.81 -7.09 -22.72
N ASN A 129 10.29 -8.19 -23.26
CA ASN A 129 11.12 -9.19 -23.90
C ASN A 129 11.63 -8.54 -25.18
N PRO A 130 12.95 -8.39 -25.41
CA PRO A 130 13.46 -8.04 -26.73
C PRO A 130 13.23 -9.25 -27.64
N SER A 131 11.99 -9.46 -28.06
CA SER A 131 11.66 -10.35 -29.15
C SER A 131 12.12 -9.66 -30.42
N ASN A 132 13.26 -10.10 -30.92
CA ASN A 132 13.75 -9.85 -32.26
C ASN A 132 12.64 -10.26 -33.24
N GLY A 133 11.83 -9.31 -33.69
CA GLY A 133 10.63 -9.55 -34.48
C GLY A 133 10.47 -8.48 -35.54
N LYS A 134 11.06 -8.72 -36.72
CA LYS A 134 10.78 -8.00 -37.95
C LYS A 134 9.28 -8.04 -38.22
N HIS A 135 8.57 -6.95 -37.98
CA HIS A 135 7.26 -6.75 -38.60
C HIS A 135 7.44 -5.85 -39.81
N LYS A 136 7.44 -6.49 -40.99
CA LYS A 136 7.22 -5.88 -42.29
C LYS A 136 5.98 -4.97 -42.21
N SER A 137 6.15 -3.71 -42.54
CA SER A 137 5.06 -2.84 -42.95
C SER A 137 4.55 -3.34 -44.29
N GLU A 138 3.40 -4.02 -44.31
CA GLU A 138 2.67 -4.30 -45.54
C GLU A 138 1.50 -3.31 -45.65
N ASN A 139 1.71 -2.40 -46.60
CA ASN A 139 0.77 -1.49 -47.22
C ASN A 139 -0.58 -2.17 -47.50
N LYS A 140 -1.68 -1.56 -47.03
CA LYS A 140 -2.98 -1.67 -47.71
C LYS A 140 -3.50 -0.26 -47.96
N GLY A 141 -3.38 0.15 -49.22
CA GLY A 141 -3.93 1.40 -49.74
C GLY A 141 -5.46 1.41 -49.62
N ASN A 142 -5.98 2.57 -49.25
CA ASN A 142 -7.39 2.88 -49.37
C ASN A 142 -7.55 3.83 -50.57
N ASP A 143 -7.77 3.27 -51.75
CA ASP A 143 -8.34 4.01 -52.87
C ASP A 143 -9.86 4.08 -52.66
N LYS A 144 -10.34 5.23 -52.20
CA LYS A 144 -11.77 5.58 -52.27
C LYS A 144 -12.01 6.34 -53.56
N HIS A 145 -12.37 5.61 -54.61
CA HIS A 145 -12.97 6.21 -55.80
C HIS A 145 -14.46 6.48 -55.51
N SER A 146 -14.83 7.75 -55.67
CA SER A 146 -16.21 8.24 -55.68
C SER A 146 -16.75 8.04 -57.09
N ASP A 147 -17.88 7.35 -57.24
CA ASP A 147 -18.72 7.52 -58.44
C ASP A 147 -20.22 7.55 -58.12
N LYS A 148 -20.72 8.78 -58.25
CA LYS A 148 -21.99 9.28 -58.78
C LYS A 148 -23.14 8.29 -59.02
N ASN A 149 -24.22 8.57 -58.30
CA ASN A 149 -25.60 8.23 -58.63
C ASN A 149 -25.97 8.67 -60.05
N HIS A 150 -26.54 7.75 -60.83
CA HIS A 150 -27.58 8.00 -61.82
C HIS A 150 -28.39 6.73 -61.92
N ASP A 151 -29.67 6.77 -61.54
CA ASP A 151 -30.66 5.85 -62.09
C ASP A 151 -31.99 6.56 -62.27
N HIS A 152 -32.57 6.23 -63.42
CA HIS A 152 -33.79 6.74 -64.00
C HIS A 152 -35.02 6.11 -63.33
N HIS A 153 -36.06 6.90 -63.12
CA HIS A 153 -37.40 6.58 -63.61
C HIS A 153 -38.23 7.86 -63.78
#